data_AF-A0A1S2LSK6-F1
#
_entry.id   AF-A0A1S2LSK6-F1
#
_cell.length_a   1.000
_cell.length_b   1.000
_cell.length_c   1.000
_cell.angle_alpha   90.00
_cell.angle_beta   90.00
_cell.angle_gamma   90.00
#
_symmetry.space_group_name_H-M   'P 1'
#
loop_
_entity.id
_entity.type
_entity.pdbx_description
1 polymer ?
#
loop_
_entity_poly.entity_id
_entity_poly.type
_entity_poly.pdbx_seq_one_letter_code
_entity_poly.pdbx_strand_id
1 'polypeptide(L)'
;MKNNHDDFDKKLEQMPKPSLNDEKKREMHEAITEFSQKYEEKQRRGFFMKRFAASIGGVAIAAVAAFFIITSLNEETLDIVGDEPQPDYDQTEITGDEPNEREEDATDQKKDETGNEKSDDQKQDPDEYVVNPLQKYDVFSDYNLYHPSYLSEAREFYQSENTDYVLAYGHQAHAVTRYELFAVKEDEVTIIRSVVDDADYERIESILHLDNWKEAMIEYLLDEAEPIEETFFTYDEQQSKEEVTVEGQTYMLYPVVIDDEKTFYFKEGEGIWVKFYSDQATIDMYGEEQKVFRINENE
;
A
#
# COMPACT_ATOMS: atom_id res chain seq x y z
N MET A 1 -29.72 8.90 14.18
CA MET A 1 -28.68 8.96 13.13
C MET A 1 -29.15 8.05 12.01
N LYS A 2 -29.50 8.62 10.85
CA LYS A 2 -29.90 7.86 9.66
C LYS A 2 -28.63 7.60 8.83
N ASN A 3 -28.49 6.39 8.33
CA ASN A 3 -27.31 5.85 7.65
C ASN A 3 -26.84 6.76 6.50
N ASN A 4 -25.57 7.19 6.56
CA ASN A 4 -24.87 7.94 5.50
C ASN A 4 -24.49 7.08 4.29
N HIS A 5 -24.70 5.76 4.32
CA HIS A 5 -24.34 4.87 3.21
C HIS A 5 -25.13 5.14 1.92
N ASP A 6 -26.44 5.43 2.03
CA ASP A 6 -27.30 5.70 0.85
C ASP A 6 -26.94 6.99 0.10
N ASP A 7 -26.26 7.93 0.77
CA ASP A 7 -25.84 9.21 0.18
C ASP A 7 -24.49 9.08 -0.54
N PHE A 8 -23.66 8.13 -0.12
CA PHE A 8 -22.39 7.80 -0.75
C PHE A 8 -22.58 7.06 -2.08
N ASP A 9 -23.43 6.03 -2.10
CA ASP A 9 -23.73 5.27 -3.33
C ASP A 9 -24.38 6.15 -4.40
N LYS A 10 -25.23 7.10 -3.98
CA LYS A 10 -25.82 8.10 -4.89
C LYS A 10 -24.83 9.11 -5.43
N LYS A 11 -23.78 9.44 -4.68
CA LYS A 11 -22.69 10.32 -5.16
C LYS A 11 -21.81 9.56 -6.17
N LEU A 12 -21.52 8.28 -5.91
CA LEU A 12 -20.79 7.41 -6.85
C LEU A 12 -21.51 7.22 -8.18
N GLU A 13 -22.84 7.06 -8.16
CA GLU A 13 -23.64 6.94 -9.41
C GLU A 13 -23.67 8.22 -10.24
N GLN A 14 -23.45 9.39 -9.62
CA GLN A 14 -23.53 10.70 -10.27
C GLN A 14 -22.18 11.23 -10.76
N MET A 15 -21.07 10.61 -10.34
CA MET A 15 -19.75 10.97 -10.83
C MET A 15 -19.57 10.52 -12.30
N PRO A 16 -18.97 11.35 -13.16
CA PRO A 16 -18.63 10.94 -14.51
C PRO A 16 -17.67 9.76 -14.42
N LYS A 17 -18.12 8.57 -14.82
CA LYS A 17 -17.28 7.37 -14.80
C LYS A 17 -16.09 7.60 -15.72
N PRO A 18 -14.84 7.55 -15.20
CA PRO A 18 -13.68 7.63 -16.06
C PRO A 18 -13.77 6.48 -17.05
N SER A 19 -13.74 6.84 -18.33
CA SER A 19 -13.83 5.88 -19.41
C SER A 19 -12.43 5.57 -19.88
N LEU A 20 -11.97 4.33 -19.64
CA LEU A 20 -10.83 3.76 -20.37
C LEU A 20 -10.97 4.12 -21.86
N ASN A 21 -9.86 4.45 -22.52
CA ASN A 21 -9.85 4.71 -23.96
C ASN A 21 -10.56 3.53 -24.68
N ASP A 22 -11.47 3.82 -25.60
CA ASP A 22 -12.26 2.79 -26.29
C ASP A 22 -11.39 1.79 -27.06
N GLU A 23 -10.20 2.20 -27.51
CA GLU A 23 -9.21 1.30 -28.10
C GLU A 23 -8.66 0.32 -27.06
N LYS A 24 -8.28 0.80 -25.87
CA LYS A 24 -7.80 -0.04 -24.76
C LYS A 24 -8.88 -0.95 -24.20
N LYS A 25 -10.13 -0.48 -24.09
CA LYS A 25 -11.27 -1.35 -23.74
C LYS A 25 -11.41 -2.52 -24.71
N ARG A 26 -11.26 -2.25 -26.02
CA ARG A 26 -11.33 -3.29 -27.05
C ARG A 26 -10.14 -4.24 -26.96
N GLU A 27 -8.93 -3.73 -26.77
CA GLU A 27 -7.73 -4.55 -26.57
C GLU A 27 -7.86 -5.46 -25.36
N MET A 28 -8.29 -4.93 -24.20
CA MET A 28 -8.56 -5.73 -23.00
C MET A 28 -9.64 -6.80 -23.26
N HIS A 29 -10.73 -6.43 -23.94
CA HIS A 29 -11.80 -7.38 -24.23
C HIS A 29 -11.35 -8.49 -25.19
N GLU A 30 -10.56 -8.16 -26.20
CA GLU A 30 -9.96 -9.12 -27.13
C GLU A 30 -8.97 -10.04 -26.41
N ALA A 31 -8.11 -9.50 -25.56
CA ALA A 31 -7.15 -10.26 -24.75
C ALA A 31 -7.85 -11.25 -23.79
N ILE A 32 -8.89 -10.80 -23.07
CA ILE A 32 -9.70 -11.67 -22.19
C ILE A 32 -10.40 -12.76 -23.00
N THR A 33 -10.93 -12.43 -24.17
CA THR A 33 -11.62 -13.38 -25.05
C THR A 33 -10.65 -14.43 -25.59
N GLU A 34 -9.47 -14.02 -26.06
CA GLU A 34 -8.43 -14.93 -26.55
C GLU A 34 -7.90 -15.83 -25.43
N PHE A 35 -7.67 -15.28 -24.24
CA PHE A 35 -7.27 -16.05 -23.06
C PHE A 35 -8.30 -17.12 -22.70
N SER A 36 -9.59 -16.74 -22.63
CA SER A 36 -10.68 -17.66 -22.33
C SER A 36 -10.78 -18.79 -23.36
N GLN A 37 -10.69 -18.47 -24.66
CA GLN A 37 -10.70 -19.48 -25.73
C GLN A 37 -9.51 -20.45 -25.62
N LYS A 38 -8.31 -19.92 -25.37
CA LYS A 38 -7.09 -20.72 -25.20
C LYS A 38 -7.15 -21.60 -23.96
N TYR A 39 -7.76 -21.12 -22.89
CA TYR A 39 -7.99 -21.88 -21.65
C TYR A 39 -9.01 -23.01 -21.86
N GLU A 40 -10.13 -22.75 -22.53
CA GLU A 40 -11.12 -23.77 -22.87
C GLU A 40 -10.56 -24.86 -23.80
N GLU A 41 -9.76 -24.48 -24.80
CA GLU A 41 -9.08 -25.44 -25.67
C GLU A 41 -8.11 -26.34 -24.90
N LYS A 42 -7.39 -25.78 -23.93
CA LYS A 42 -6.45 -26.52 -23.08
C LYS A 42 -7.17 -27.46 -22.11
N GLN A 43 -8.31 -27.06 -21.55
CA GLN A 43 -9.17 -27.95 -20.76
C GLN A 43 -9.76 -29.09 -21.61
N ARG A 44 -10.27 -28.80 -22.82
CA ARG A 44 -10.82 -29.82 -23.73
C ARG A 44 -9.77 -30.83 -24.20
N ARG A 45 -8.51 -30.41 -24.40
CA ARG A 45 -7.38 -31.31 -24.67
C ARG A 45 -6.95 -32.09 -23.43
N GLY A 46 -7.00 -31.48 -22.25
CA GLY A 46 -6.71 -32.14 -20.96
C GLY A 46 -7.72 -33.24 -20.59
N PHE A 47 -8.99 -33.09 -20.99
CA PHE A 47 -10.02 -34.12 -20.76
C PHE A 47 -9.80 -35.39 -21.59
N PHE A 48 -9.11 -35.29 -22.74
CA PHE A 48 -8.72 -36.44 -23.57
C PHE A 48 -7.39 -37.11 -23.15
N MET A 49 -6.63 -36.53 -22.22
CA MET A 49 -5.35 -37.07 -21.72
C MET A 49 -5.39 -37.59 -20.28
N LYS A 50 -6.56 -37.91 -19.71
CA LYS A 50 -6.67 -38.56 -18.39
C LYS A 50 -6.24 -40.04 -18.34
N ARG A 51 -5.25 -40.46 -19.14
CA ARG A 51 -4.64 -41.80 -19.02
C ARG A 51 -3.12 -41.90 -19.08
N PHE A 52 -2.36 -40.81 -19.24
CA PHE A 52 -0.90 -40.91 -19.17
C PHE A 52 -0.25 -39.69 -18.51
N ALA A 53 0.57 -39.96 -17.48
CA ALA A 53 1.57 -39.07 -16.85
C ALA A 53 0.98 -37.92 -16.02
N ALA A 54 1.20 -37.76 -14.70
CA ALA A 54 2.31 -38.12 -13.81
C ALA A 54 3.67 -37.81 -14.44
N SER A 55 4.19 -36.61 -14.15
CA SER A 55 5.42 -35.95 -14.66
C SER A 55 5.20 -34.98 -15.82
N ILE A 56 5.91 -33.84 -15.75
CA ILE A 56 5.91 -32.65 -16.63
C ILE A 56 4.98 -31.51 -16.14
N GLY A 57 5.28 -30.98 -14.95
CA GLY A 57 4.90 -29.63 -14.51
C GLY A 57 6.02 -28.63 -14.81
N GLY A 58 6.40 -28.44 -16.08
CA GLY A 58 7.62 -27.68 -16.41
C GLY A 58 7.63 -26.86 -17.71
N VAL A 59 6.55 -26.80 -18.49
CA VAL A 59 6.56 -26.07 -19.78
C VAL A 59 5.44 -25.02 -19.89
N ALA A 60 4.55 -24.92 -18.90
CA ALA A 60 3.56 -23.84 -18.86
C ALA A 60 4.10 -22.54 -18.25
N ILE A 61 5.18 -22.60 -17.47
CA ILE A 61 5.73 -21.47 -16.71
C ILE A 61 6.58 -20.54 -17.60
N ALA A 62 7.28 -21.06 -18.60
CA ALA A 62 8.19 -20.25 -19.42
C ALA A 62 7.48 -19.25 -20.37
N ALA A 63 6.24 -19.53 -20.77
CA ALA A 63 5.46 -18.62 -21.62
C ALA A 63 4.69 -17.55 -20.82
N VAL A 64 4.43 -17.81 -19.53
CA VAL A 64 3.81 -16.85 -18.60
C VAL A 64 4.91 -15.93 -18.04
N ALA A 65 6.08 -16.46 -17.70
CA ALA A 65 7.24 -15.64 -17.28
C ALA A 65 7.75 -14.68 -18.37
N ALA A 66 7.71 -15.07 -19.66
CA ALA A 66 8.07 -14.17 -20.75
C ALA A 66 7.03 -13.06 -21.01
N PHE A 67 5.79 -13.25 -20.57
CA PHE A 67 4.76 -12.20 -20.58
C PHE A 67 5.01 -11.22 -19.43
N PHE A 68 5.31 -11.71 -18.22
CA PHE A 68 5.57 -10.85 -17.06
C PHE A 68 6.89 -10.06 -17.09
N ILE A 69 7.96 -10.54 -17.74
CA ILE A 69 9.20 -9.74 -17.90
C ILE A 69 9.02 -8.57 -18.87
N ILE A 70 8.12 -8.73 -19.86
CA ILE A 70 7.79 -7.63 -20.78
C ILE A 70 6.88 -6.61 -20.08
N THR A 71 6.07 -7.05 -19.12
CA THR A 71 5.16 -6.17 -18.39
C THR A 71 5.73 -5.60 -17.07
N SER A 72 6.79 -6.18 -16.51
CA SER A 72 7.54 -5.55 -15.40
C SER A 72 8.44 -4.38 -15.86
N LEU A 73 8.55 -4.17 -17.17
CA LEU A 73 9.06 -2.93 -17.80
C LEU A 73 7.92 -2.12 -18.45
N ASN A 74 6.66 -2.55 -18.28
CA ASN A 74 5.43 -1.90 -18.79
C ASN A 74 4.15 -2.62 -18.24
N GLU A 75 3.60 -2.17 -17.10
CA GLU A 75 2.24 -2.45 -16.56
C GLU A 75 1.80 -3.82 -15.95
N GLU A 76 0.72 -3.72 -15.14
CA GLU A 76 -0.10 -4.69 -14.36
C GLU A 76 -0.80 -5.79 -15.22
N THR A 77 -0.87 -7.08 -14.84
CA THR A 77 -1.77 -7.82 -13.89
C THR A 77 -3.28 -7.71 -14.11
N LEU A 78 -3.97 -8.86 -14.15
CA LEU A 78 -5.35 -9.09 -14.62
C LEU A 78 -6.06 -10.05 -13.65
N ASP A 79 -7.15 -9.62 -13.00
CA ASP A 79 -7.85 -10.37 -11.95
C ASP A 79 -8.95 -11.33 -12.47
N ILE A 80 -9.10 -12.47 -11.78
CA ILE A 80 -10.02 -13.57 -12.09
C ILE A 80 -11.07 -13.71 -10.96
N VAL A 81 -12.37 -13.55 -11.27
CA VAL A 81 -13.47 -13.87 -10.35
C VAL A 81 -13.95 -15.32 -10.58
N GLY A 82 -13.80 -16.16 -9.57
CA GLY A 82 -14.37 -17.52 -9.52
C GLY A 82 -15.39 -17.66 -8.38
N ASP A 83 -16.63 -18.00 -8.72
CA ASP A 83 -17.64 -18.49 -7.77
C ASP A 83 -17.20 -19.85 -7.20
N GLU A 84 -16.92 -19.93 -5.90
CA GLU A 84 -16.88 -21.19 -5.16
C GLU A 84 -17.95 -21.26 -4.06
N PRO A 85 -18.54 -22.44 -3.81
CA PRO A 85 -19.69 -22.61 -2.92
C PRO A 85 -19.33 -22.63 -1.44
N GLN A 86 -20.15 -21.96 -0.62
CA GLN A 86 -20.04 -21.95 0.85
C GLN A 86 -20.25 -23.34 1.48
N PRO A 87 -19.44 -23.73 2.49
CA PRO A 87 -19.79 -24.81 3.40
C PRO A 87 -20.64 -24.32 4.58
N ASP A 88 -21.67 -25.12 4.87
CA ASP A 88 -22.66 -24.98 5.94
C ASP A 88 -22.01 -25.37 7.29
N TYR A 89 -21.97 -24.44 8.26
CA TYR A 89 -21.47 -24.71 9.60
C TYR A 89 -22.64 -24.76 10.60
N ASP A 90 -22.89 -25.96 11.10
CA ASP A 90 -23.83 -26.26 12.17
C ASP A 90 -23.43 -25.54 13.49
N GLN A 91 -24.42 -24.89 14.09
CA GLN A 91 -24.35 -24.29 15.42
C GLN A 91 -24.18 -25.37 16.51
N THR A 92 -23.23 -25.16 17.40
CA THR A 92 -23.25 -25.77 18.74
C THR A 92 -23.13 -24.68 19.81
N GLU A 93 -24.28 -24.33 20.40
CA GLU A 93 -24.35 -23.77 21.75
C GLU A 93 -23.97 -24.85 22.76
N ILE A 94 -23.00 -24.60 23.65
CA ILE A 94 -23.07 -25.07 25.05
C ILE A 94 -22.40 -24.03 25.97
N THR A 95 -23.20 -23.66 26.98
CA THR A 95 -23.02 -22.85 28.19
C THR A 95 -21.94 -23.32 29.17
N GLY A 96 -21.44 -22.41 30.02
CA GLY A 96 -20.67 -22.78 31.21
C GLY A 96 -20.19 -21.62 32.08
N ASP A 97 -21.05 -21.18 32.99
CA ASP A 97 -20.88 -20.52 34.30
C ASP A 97 -19.53 -19.93 34.78
N GLU A 98 -19.64 -18.72 35.33
CA GLU A 98 -18.70 -18.06 36.27
C GLU A 98 -18.52 -18.86 37.59
N PRO A 99 -17.49 -18.57 38.41
CA PRO A 99 -17.65 -17.53 39.43
C PRO A 99 -16.40 -16.69 39.76
N ASN A 100 -16.62 -15.37 39.87
CA ASN A 100 -16.31 -14.46 40.98
C ASN A 100 -15.22 -14.85 42.01
N GLU A 101 -14.17 -14.04 42.13
CA GLU A 101 -13.55 -13.73 43.44
C GLU A 101 -12.93 -12.31 43.44
N ARG A 102 -13.43 -11.49 44.37
CA ARG A 102 -12.89 -10.20 44.84
C ARG A 102 -11.52 -10.41 45.47
N GLU A 103 -10.65 -9.42 45.33
CA GLU A 103 -9.87 -8.93 46.48
C GLU A 103 -9.57 -7.43 46.34
N GLU A 104 -10.03 -6.67 47.33
CA GLU A 104 -9.64 -5.30 47.63
C GLU A 104 -8.28 -5.35 48.34
N ASP A 105 -7.35 -4.45 48.03
CA ASP A 105 -6.58 -3.82 49.09
C ASP A 105 -6.16 -2.39 48.74
N ALA A 106 -6.41 -1.52 49.71
CA ALA A 106 -6.05 -0.13 49.70
C ALA A 106 -4.83 0.05 50.61
N THR A 107 -3.86 0.86 50.21
CA THR A 107 -3.09 1.60 51.22
C THR A 107 -2.59 2.93 50.70
N ASP A 108 -2.89 3.91 51.52
CA ASP A 108 -2.62 5.33 51.50
C ASP A 108 -1.36 5.60 52.33
N GLN A 109 -0.47 6.53 51.94
CA GLN A 109 0.13 7.57 52.81
C GLN A 109 1.42 8.26 52.30
N LYS A 110 1.41 9.60 52.46
CA LYS A 110 2.50 10.60 52.69
C LYS A 110 3.35 11.01 51.48
N LYS A 111 3.39 12.27 51.01
CA LYS A 111 3.53 13.63 51.60
C LYS A 111 4.91 13.91 52.23
N ASP A 112 5.71 14.75 51.55
CA ASP A 112 6.58 15.84 52.05
C ASP A 112 7.19 16.54 50.80
N GLU A 113 6.83 17.79 50.47
CA GLU A 113 7.40 19.08 50.92
C GLU A 113 8.87 19.36 50.51
N THR A 114 8.99 20.25 49.51
CA THR A 114 9.85 21.45 49.43
C THR A 114 11.38 21.32 49.35
N GLY A 115 11.93 21.75 48.20
CA GLY A 115 13.34 22.11 48.04
C GLY A 115 13.52 23.09 46.88
N ASN A 116 13.55 24.37 47.21
CA ASN A 116 13.71 25.51 46.32
C ASN A 116 15.21 25.76 46.10
N GLU A 117 15.75 25.44 44.93
CA GLU A 117 17.05 25.94 44.48
C GLU A 117 16.87 26.81 43.24
N LYS A 118 17.01 28.12 43.47
CA LYS A 118 17.34 29.09 42.44
C LYS A 118 18.75 28.78 41.92
N SER A 119 18.87 28.44 40.65
CA SER A 119 20.12 28.54 39.91
C SER A 119 19.92 29.42 38.68
N ASP A 120 20.91 30.26 38.47
CA ASP A 120 20.97 31.43 37.61
C ASP A 120 20.42 31.29 36.18
N ASP A 121 19.67 32.34 35.85
CA ASP A 121 19.47 33.01 34.56
C ASP A 121 20.68 32.87 33.60
N GLN A 122 20.71 31.79 32.82
CA GLN A 122 21.25 31.82 31.48
C GLN A 122 20.09 31.59 30.51
N LYS A 123 19.54 32.68 29.99
CA LYS A 123 18.80 32.66 28.73
C LYS A 123 19.76 32.24 27.62
N GLN A 124 19.94 30.94 27.44
CA GLN A 124 20.15 30.41 26.10
C GLN A 124 18.85 30.73 25.34
N ASP A 125 18.99 31.47 24.23
CA ASP A 125 17.97 31.42 23.19
C ASP A 125 17.65 29.94 22.96
N PRO A 126 16.36 29.54 22.88
CA PRO A 126 16.03 28.15 22.61
C PRO A 126 16.71 27.79 21.30
N ASP A 127 17.69 26.88 21.38
CA ASP A 127 18.37 26.33 20.23
C ASP A 127 17.29 26.02 19.19
N GLU A 128 17.43 26.64 18.01
CA GLU A 128 16.55 26.48 16.87
C GLU A 128 16.46 24.97 16.62
N TYR A 129 15.37 24.35 17.09
CA TYR A 129 15.21 22.90 17.05
C TYR A 129 15.27 22.52 15.58
N VAL A 130 16.39 21.95 15.15
CA VAL A 130 16.53 21.40 13.79
C VAL A 130 15.54 20.26 13.72
N VAL A 131 14.34 20.54 13.22
CA VAL A 131 13.29 19.55 13.08
C VAL A 131 13.74 18.59 11.99
N ASN A 132 13.96 17.33 12.37
CA ASN A 132 14.29 16.27 11.43
C ASN A 132 13.23 16.29 10.28
N PRO A 133 13.65 16.38 9.00
CA PRO A 133 12.72 16.49 7.89
C PRO A 133 11.70 15.36 7.81
N LEU A 134 12.11 14.13 8.15
CA LEU A 134 11.22 12.97 8.16
C LEU A 134 10.08 13.14 9.17
N GLN A 135 10.38 13.72 10.34
CA GLN A 135 9.36 14.05 11.36
C GLN A 135 8.54 15.26 10.95
N LYS A 136 9.18 16.28 10.37
CA LYS A 136 8.51 17.50 9.90
C LYS A 136 7.41 17.19 8.87
N TYR A 137 7.68 16.25 7.97
CA TYR A 137 6.75 15.84 6.93
C TYR A 137 5.95 14.59 7.28
N ASP A 138 6.18 13.97 8.43
CA ASP A 138 5.55 12.70 8.82
C ASP A 138 5.62 11.64 7.71
N VAL A 139 6.84 11.42 7.20
CA VAL A 139 7.08 10.66 5.94
C VAL A 139 6.51 9.24 5.98
N PHE A 140 6.44 8.63 7.16
CA PHE A 140 5.90 7.28 7.37
C PHE A 140 4.49 7.28 7.95
N SER A 141 3.71 8.35 7.74
CA SER A 141 2.28 8.33 8.07
C SER A 141 1.55 7.37 7.14
N ASP A 142 0.71 6.50 7.68
CA ASP A 142 -0.22 5.69 6.90
C ASP A 142 -1.06 6.60 5.99
N TYR A 143 -1.38 6.11 4.79
CA TYR A 143 -2.14 6.89 3.82
C TYR A 143 -3.08 6.05 2.99
N ASN A 144 -4.12 6.72 2.49
CA ASN A 144 -5.07 6.20 1.52
C ASN A 144 -5.26 7.26 0.43
N LEU A 145 -4.62 7.02 -0.72
CA LEU A 145 -4.70 7.84 -1.91
C LEU A 145 -5.83 7.31 -2.78
N TYR A 146 -6.73 8.22 -3.12
CA TYR A 146 -7.85 7.97 -4.00
C TYR A 146 -7.59 8.45 -5.41
N HIS A 147 -8.15 7.69 -6.32
CA HIS A 147 -8.31 8.06 -7.71
C HIS A 147 -9.73 7.71 -8.14
N PRO A 148 -10.40 8.53 -8.96
CA PRO A 148 -11.72 8.18 -9.50
C PRO A 148 -11.74 6.89 -10.34
N SER A 149 -10.58 6.48 -10.85
CA SER A 149 -10.37 5.25 -11.63
C SER A 149 -9.73 4.14 -10.78
N TYR A 150 -8.73 3.43 -11.31
CA TYR A 150 -8.14 2.22 -10.73
C TYR A 150 -6.75 2.45 -10.12
N LEU A 151 -6.35 3.70 -9.80
CA LEU A 151 -5.01 4.00 -9.27
C LEU A 151 -5.02 4.31 -7.77
N SER A 152 -6.04 3.88 -7.04
CA SER A 152 -6.05 4.03 -5.59
C SER A 152 -4.90 3.25 -4.95
N GLU A 153 -4.35 3.79 -3.88
CA GLU A 153 -3.27 3.16 -3.14
C GLU A 153 -3.44 3.39 -1.64
N ALA A 154 -3.32 2.34 -0.86
CA ALA A 154 -3.29 2.44 0.59
C ALA A 154 -2.01 1.80 1.13
N ARG A 155 -1.35 2.48 2.06
CA ARG A 155 -0.15 1.98 2.73
C ARG A 155 -0.24 2.16 4.23
N GLU A 156 0.18 1.12 4.93
CA GLU A 156 0.52 1.13 6.34
C GLU A 156 2.03 0.96 6.50
N PHE A 157 2.60 1.59 7.52
CA PHE A 157 4.02 1.50 7.83
C PHE A 157 4.29 0.80 9.16
N TYR A 158 5.36 0.00 9.16
CA TYR A 158 5.86 -0.68 10.33
C TYR A 158 7.36 -0.44 10.49
N GLN A 159 7.71 0.26 11.56
CA GLN A 159 9.09 0.41 12.00
C GLN A 159 9.51 -0.83 12.80
N SER A 160 10.48 -1.58 12.30
CA SER A 160 11.07 -2.70 13.05
C SER A 160 11.88 -2.18 14.23
N GLU A 161 11.81 -2.87 15.37
CA GLU A 161 12.70 -2.59 16.51
C GLU A 161 14.08 -3.26 16.34
N ASN A 162 14.18 -4.20 15.40
CA ASN A 162 15.34 -5.07 15.20
C ASN A 162 16.22 -4.63 14.02
N THR A 163 15.74 -3.74 13.16
CA THR A 163 16.44 -3.27 11.97
C THR A 163 16.25 -1.77 11.75
N ASP A 164 17.12 -1.16 10.96
CA ASP A 164 17.00 0.24 10.53
C ASP A 164 16.05 0.42 9.33
N TYR A 165 15.27 -0.62 9.01
CA TYR A 165 14.35 -0.62 7.88
C TYR A 165 12.91 -0.35 8.32
N VAL A 166 12.14 0.24 7.41
CA VAL A 166 10.69 0.39 7.55
C VAL A 166 10.02 -0.50 6.53
N LEU A 167 9.09 -1.34 6.97
CA LEU A 167 8.21 -2.10 6.09
C LEU A 167 6.98 -1.26 5.77
N ALA A 168 6.64 -1.12 4.49
CA ALA A 168 5.29 -0.71 4.10
C ALA A 168 4.54 -1.89 3.48
N TYR A 169 3.24 -1.94 3.73
CA TYR A 169 2.36 -2.92 3.14
C TYR A 169 0.99 -2.32 2.86
N GLY A 170 0.30 -2.83 1.86
CA GLY A 170 -1.04 -2.39 1.50
C GLY A 170 -1.34 -2.60 0.03
N HIS A 171 -2.41 -2.00 -0.46
CA HIS A 171 -2.94 -2.28 -1.79
C HIS A 171 -2.60 -1.19 -2.81
N GLN A 172 -2.39 -1.62 -4.04
CA GLN A 172 -2.38 -0.78 -5.23
C GLN A 172 -3.52 -1.24 -6.15
N ALA A 173 -4.23 -0.29 -6.75
CA ALA A 173 -5.32 -0.53 -7.69
C ALA A 173 -6.46 -1.43 -7.16
N HIS A 174 -6.66 -1.47 -5.85
CA HIS A 174 -7.61 -2.36 -5.15
C HIS A 174 -7.44 -3.87 -5.36
N ALA A 175 -6.45 -4.32 -6.11
CA ALA A 175 -6.30 -5.72 -6.52
C ALA A 175 -5.04 -6.37 -5.94
N VAL A 176 -3.94 -5.62 -5.88
CA VAL A 176 -2.62 -6.20 -5.61
C VAL A 176 -2.12 -5.72 -4.27
N THR A 177 -1.78 -6.65 -3.37
CA THR A 177 -1.06 -6.30 -2.14
C THR A 177 0.42 -6.21 -2.45
N ARG A 178 1.03 -5.09 -2.11
CA ARG A 178 2.46 -4.87 -2.28
C ARG A 178 3.13 -4.69 -0.92
N TYR A 179 4.33 -5.27 -0.78
CA TYR A 179 5.19 -5.14 0.39
C TYR A 179 6.50 -4.50 -0.04
N GLU A 180 6.92 -3.47 0.68
CA GLU A 180 8.08 -2.65 0.34
C GLU A 180 8.96 -2.44 1.55
N LEU A 181 10.27 -2.49 1.34
CA LEU A 181 11.24 -2.23 2.39
C LEU A 181 11.97 -0.92 2.10
N PHE A 182 12.01 -0.03 3.09
CA PHE A 182 12.58 1.30 2.98
C PHE A 182 13.87 1.37 3.79
N ALA A 183 14.94 1.88 3.17
CA ALA A 183 16.14 2.31 3.86
C ALA A 183 16.01 3.79 4.24
N VAL A 184 16.31 4.11 5.49
CA VAL A 184 16.16 5.47 6.04
C VAL A 184 17.53 6.07 6.31
N LYS A 185 17.79 7.24 5.73
CA LYS A 185 18.93 8.11 6.06
C LYS A 185 18.41 9.39 6.71
N GLU A 186 19.30 10.33 7.03
CA GLU A 186 18.95 11.55 7.76
C GLU A 186 17.92 12.43 7.03
N ASP A 187 18.04 12.54 5.71
CA ASP A 187 17.28 13.42 4.84
C ASP A 187 16.72 12.70 3.59
N GLU A 188 16.88 11.38 3.51
CA GLU A 188 16.53 10.58 2.34
C GLU A 188 15.88 9.26 2.78
N VAL A 189 14.85 8.85 2.04
CA VAL A 189 14.19 7.55 2.17
C VAL A 189 14.13 6.91 0.79
N THR A 190 14.62 5.67 0.71
CA THR A 190 14.71 4.90 -0.54
C THR A 190 14.01 3.56 -0.38
N ILE A 191 13.19 3.17 -1.35
CA ILE A 191 12.67 1.81 -1.47
C ILE A 191 13.80 0.92 -1.98
N ILE A 192 14.16 -0.10 -1.20
CA ILE A 192 15.27 -1.00 -1.51
C ILE A 192 14.81 -2.39 -1.94
N ARG A 193 13.57 -2.78 -1.62
CA ARG A 193 12.94 -4.06 -2.01
C ARG A 193 11.45 -3.83 -2.22
N SER A 194 10.86 -4.54 -3.17
CA SER A 194 9.42 -4.51 -3.44
C SER A 194 8.97 -5.87 -3.96
N VAL A 195 7.86 -6.39 -3.45
CA VAL A 195 7.21 -7.60 -3.96
C VAL A 195 5.71 -7.39 -3.98
N VAL A 196 5.05 -7.99 -4.97
CA VAL A 196 3.59 -8.10 -5.04
C VAL A 196 3.19 -9.51 -4.63
N ASP A 197 2.09 -9.65 -3.90
CA ASP A 197 1.57 -10.93 -3.43
C ASP A 197 1.45 -11.99 -4.53
N ASP A 198 0.95 -11.63 -5.71
CA ASP A 198 0.81 -12.54 -6.84
C ASP A 198 2.13 -13.15 -7.36
N ALA A 199 3.27 -12.48 -7.15
CA ALA A 199 4.56 -12.97 -7.63
C ALA A 199 5.07 -14.16 -6.82
N ASP A 200 4.70 -14.23 -5.54
CA ASP A 200 5.13 -15.29 -4.61
C ASP A 200 4.06 -15.63 -3.58
N TYR A 201 2.84 -15.88 -4.09
CA TYR A 201 1.63 -15.99 -3.28
C TYR A 201 1.74 -17.02 -2.15
N GLU A 202 2.15 -18.26 -2.45
CA GLU A 202 2.22 -19.33 -1.46
C GLU A 202 3.19 -18.99 -0.31
N ARG A 203 4.31 -18.32 -0.65
CA ARG A 203 5.32 -17.92 0.33
C ARG A 203 4.82 -16.78 1.19
N ILE A 204 4.29 -15.73 0.57
CA ILE A 204 3.76 -14.55 1.25
C ILE A 204 2.59 -14.95 2.15
N GLU A 205 1.66 -15.76 1.65
CA GLU A 205 0.55 -16.30 2.44
C GLU A 205 1.07 -17.06 3.66
N SER A 206 2.11 -17.91 3.51
CA SER A 206 2.70 -18.63 4.64
C SER A 206 3.31 -17.69 5.71
N ILE A 207 3.89 -16.56 5.30
CA ILE A 207 4.45 -15.55 6.19
C ILE A 207 3.33 -14.83 6.95
N LEU A 208 2.26 -14.43 6.27
CA LEU A 208 1.13 -13.70 6.86
C LEU A 208 0.40 -14.47 7.96
N HIS A 209 0.49 -15.80 7.96
CA HIS A 209 -0.08 -16.66 9.01
C HIS A 209 0.78 -16.74 10.29
N LEU A 210 1.95 -16.10 10.32
CA LEU A 210 2.82 -16.04 11.50
C LEU A 210 2.41 -14.87 12.42
N ASP A 211 2.51 -15.06 13.74
CA ASP A 211 2.23 -13.99 14.71
C ASP A 211 3.19 -12.79 14.54
N ASN A 212 4.42 -13.06 14.09
CA ASN A 212 5.46 -12.06 13.82
C ASN A 212 5.66 -11.78 12.32
N TRP A 213 4.60 -11.92 11.51
CA TRP A 213 4.69 -11.85 10.05
C TRP A 213 5.42 -10.61 9.52
N LYS A 214 5.34 -9.45 10.20
CA LYS A 214 6.00 -8.21 9.76
C LYS A 214 7.52 -8.35 9.76
N GLU A 215 8.08 -8.91 10.83
CA GLU A 215 9.53 -9.16 10.93
C GLU A 215 9.94 -10.27 9.95
N ALA A 216 9.14 -11.32 9.83
CA ALA A 216 9.39 -12.39 8.85
C ALA A 216 9.31 -11.90 7.40
N MET A 217 8.45 -10.91 7.10
CA MET A 217 8.36 -10.26 5.79
C MET A 217 9.59 -9.42 5.49
N ILE A 218 10.11 -8.69 6.49
CA ILE A 218 11.38 -7.94 6.35
C ILE A 218 12.53 -8.90 6.01
N GLU A 219 12.67 -10.00 6.74
CA GLU A 219 13.69 -11.03 6.47
C GLU A 219 13.55 -11.59 5.05
N TYR A 220 12.33 -11.98 4.66
CA TYR A 220 12.03 -12.46 3.32
C TYR A 220 12.42 -11.45 2.22
N LEU A 221 12.04 -10.17 2.38
CA LEU A 221 12.39 -9.13 1.40
C LEU A 221 13.90 -8.92 1.29
N LEU A 222 14.64 -9.00 2.40
CA LEU A 222 16.11 -8.86 2.39
C LEU A 222 16.81 -10.03 1.70
N ASP A 223 16.34 -11.25 1.94
CA ASP A 223 16.98 -12.49 1.50
C ASP A 223 16.57 -12.92 0.08
N GLU A 224 15.29 -12.73 -0.28
CA GLU A 224 14.68 -13.35 -1.46
C GLU A 224 14.25 -12.33 -2.54
N ALA A 225 13.83 -11.12 -2.15
CA ALA A 225 13.35 -10.13 -3.13
C ALA A 225 14.50 -9.43 -3.89
N GLU A 226 14.25 -9.10 -5.15
CA GLU A 226 15.25 -8.41 -5.98
C GLU A 226 15.53 -7.00 -5.44
N PRO A 227 16.81 -6.57 -5.43
CA PRO A 227 17.16 -5.23 -5.01
C PRO A 227 16.66 -4.20 -6.03
N ILE A 228 16.04 -3.14 -5.51
CA ILE A 228 15.68 -1.95 -6.26
C ILE A 228 16.28 -0.71 -5.58
N GLU A 229 16.21 0.44 -6.25
CA GLU A 229 16.65 1.72 -5.71
C GLU A 229 15.73 2.80 -6.27
N GLU A 230 14.61 3.04 -5.57
CA GLU A 230 13.64 4.09 -5.91
C GLU A 230 13.56 5.10 -4.78
N THR A 231 13.73 6.38 -5.08
CA THR A 231 13.54 7.46 -4.10
C THR A 231 12.07 7.49 -3.67
N PHE A 232 11.82 7.57 -2.36
CA PHE A 232 10.49 7.83 -1.82
C PHE A 232 10.36 9.23 -1.26
N PHE A 233 11.41 9.71 -0.58
CA PHE A 233 11.47 11.04 0.00
C PHE A 233 12.90 11.55 0.00
N THR A 234 13.09 12.84 -0.31
CA THR A 234 14.37 13.54 -0.09
C THR A 234 14.10 14.97 0.34
N TYR A 235 14.90 15.49 1.27
CA TYR A 235 14.79 16.85 1.76
C TYR A 235 15.92 17.76 1.27
N ASP A 236 15.55 18.87 0.64
CA ASP A 236 16.43 19.99 0.32
C ASP A 236 15.82 21.26 0.91
N GLU A 237 16.55 21.91 1.82
CA GLU A 237 16.13 23.16 2.45
C GLU A 237 15.91 24.30 1.44
N GLN A 238 16.59 24.26 0.30
CA GLN A 238 16.44 25.27 -0.76
C GLN A 238 15.18 25.03 -1.61
N GLN A 239 14.59 23.85 -1.52
CA GLN A 239 13.43 23.49 -2.31
C GLN A 239 12.17 24.14 -1.74
N SER A 240 11.53 24.98 -2.55
CA SER A 240 10.28 25.61 -2.19
C SER A 240 9.10 24.65 -2.31
N LYS A 241 8.10 24.80 -1.43
CA LYS A 241 6.80 24.18 -1.61
C LYS A 241 6.10 24.69 -2.87
N GLU A 242 5.31 23.83 -3.48
CA GLU A 242 4.53 24.11 -4.68
C GLU A 242 3.04 24.21 -4.36
N GLU A 243 2.35 25.03 -5.15
CA GLU A 243 0.90 25.17 -5.09
C GLU A 243 0.24 24.07 -5.94
N VAL A 244 -0.42 23.11 -5.29
CA VAL A 244 -1.08 21.98 -5.94
C VAL A 244 -2.58 22.07 -5.73
N THR A 245 -3.36 22.03 -6.82
CA THR A 245 -4.83 22.04 -6.74
C THR A 245 -5.38 20.62 -6.87
N VAL A 246 -6.13 20.18 -5.86
CA VAL A 246 -6.80 18.88 -5.76
C VAL A 246 -8.28 19.14 -5.49
N GLU A 247 -9.17 18.59 -6.33
CA GLU A 247 -10.62 18.76 -6.20
C GLU A 247 -11.12 20.22 -6.02
N GLY A 248 -10.41 21.18 -6.62
CA GLY A 248 -10.73 22.61 -6.52
C GLY A 248 -10.28 23.29 -5.23
N GLN A 249 -9.60 22.57 -4.34
CA GLN A 249 -8.89 23.10 -3.19
C GLN A 249 -7.39 23.16 -3.46
N THR A 250 -6.72 24.18 -2.93
CA THR A 250 -5.32 24.46 -3.20
C THR A 250 -4.48 24.23 -1.95
N TYR A 251 -3.38 23.49 -2.12
CA TYR A 251 -2.48 23.06 -1.05
C TYR A 251 -1.05 23.48 -1.35
N MET A 252 -0.32 23.89 -0.31
CA MET A 252 1.12 24.12 -0.39
C MET A 252 1.84 22.84 0.02
N LEU A 253 2.32 22.08 -0.96
CA LEU A 253 2.93 20.77 -0.76
C LEU A 253 4.41 20.80 -1.10
N TYR A 254 5.20 19.97 -0.42
CA TYR A 254 6.61 19.79 -0.71
C TYR A 254 6.78 18.71 -1.79
N PRO A 255 7.30 19.04 -2.98
CA PRO A 255 7.46 18.06 -4.05
C PRO A 255 8.66 17.14 -3.77
N VAL A 256 8.64 15.92 -4.27
CA VAL A 256 9.77 15.00 -4.30
C VAL A 256 9.74 14.41 -5.71
N VAL A 257 10.66 14.88 -6.54
CA VAL A 257 10.79 14.40 -7.92
C VAL A 257 11.47 13.04 -7.85
N ILE A 258 10.75 11.98 -8.20
CA ILE A 258 11.29 10.62 -8.21
C ILE A 258 12.07 10.41 -9.51
N ASP A 259 11.48 10.82 -10.62
CA ASP A 259 12.06 10.88 -11.95
C ASP A 259 11.32 11.92 -12.81
N ASP A 260 11.63 11.98 -14.12
CA ASP A 260 11.03 12.93 -15.07
C ASP A 260 9.50 12.71 -15.26
N GLU A 261 8.96 11.58 -14.82
CA GLU A 261 7.59 11.13 -15.05
C GLU A 261 6.78 10.97 -13.75
N LYS A 262 7.42 11.03 -12.58
CA LYS A 262 6.80 10.76 -11.28
C LYS A 262 7.20 11.78 -10.22
N THR A 263 6.21 12.40 -9.58
CA THR A 263 6.44 13.33 -8.46
C THR A 263 5.51 13.00 -7.30
N PHE A 264 6.07 12.89 -6.10
CA PHE A 264 5.32 12.72 -4.86
C PHE A 264 5.25 14.05 -4.11
N TYR A 265 4.11 14.37 -3.52
CA TYR A 265 3.91 15.62 -2.80
C TYR A 265 3.57 15.31 -1.35
N PHE A 266 4.35 15.88 -0.44
CA PHE A 266 4.22 15.70 1.00
C PHE A 266 3.67 16.97 1.66
N LYS A 267 2.82 16.79 2.67
CA LYS A 267 2.29 17.86 3.51
C LYS A 267 2.92 17.76 4.89
N GLU A 268 3.36 18.90 5.43
CA GLU A 268 3.98 18.93 6.76
C GLU A 268 3.03 18.36 7.82
N GLY A 269 3.53 17.41 8.61
CA GLY A 269 2.80 16.71 9.67
C GLY A 269 1.71 15.74 9.19
N GLU A 270 1.59 15.48 7.89
CA GLU A 270 0.55 14.61 7.32
C GLU A 270 1.08 13.64 6.25
N GLY A 271 2.39 13.56 6.02
CA GLY A 271 2.98 12.62 5.06
C GLY A 271 2.60 12.91 3.62
N ILE A 272 2.55 11.84 2.83
CA ILE A 272 2.22 11.93 1.42
C ILE A 272 0.76 12.33 1.20
N TRP A 273 0.56 13.20 0.21
CA TRP A 273 -0.73 13.80 -0.09
C TRP A 273 -1.14 13.64 -1.54
N VAL A 274 -0.19 13.69 -2.48
CA VAL A 274 -0.46 13.49 -3.90
C VAL A 274 0.67 12.67 -4.52
N LYS A 275 0.34 11.73 -5.40
CA LYS A 275 1.29 11.20 -6.39
C LYS A 275 0.84 11.59 -7.78
N PHE A 276 1.77 12.13 -8.56
CA PHE A 276 1.56 12.54 -9.94
C PHE A 276 2.36 11.64 -10.86
N TYR A 277 1.69 11.15 -11.90
CA TYR A 277 2.23 10.24 -12.91
C TYR A 277 1.99 10.85 -14.29
N SER A 278 3.07 11.09 -15.02
CA SER A 278 3.08 11.60 -16.39
C SER A 278 3.86 10.68 -17.34
N ASP A 279 4.11 9.44 -16.94
CA ASP A 279 4.77 8.45 -17.78
C ASP A 279 3.89 8.04 -18.96
N GLN A 280 4.53 7.63 -20.05
CA GLN A 280 3.81 7.29 -21.28
C GLN A 280 2.89 6.08 -21.12
N ALA A 281 3.22 5.11 -20.24
CA ALA A 281 2.38 3.94 -20.03
C ALA A 281 1.06 4.33 -19.36
N THR A 282 1.14 5.14 -18.29
CA THR A 282 -0.02 5.77 -17.64
C THR A 282 -0.87 6.56 -18.64
N ILE A 283 -0.25 7.40 -19.47
CA ILE A 283 -0.98 8.16 -20.49
C ILE A 283 -1.62 7.24 -21.54
N ASP A 284 -0.94 6.18 -21.97
CA ASP A 284 -1.47 5.22 -22.94
C ASP A 284 -2.66 4.42 -22.37
N MET A 285 -2.64 4.11 -21.07
CA MET A 285 -3.71 3.40 -20.37
C MET A 285 -4.91 4.30 -20.07
N TYR A 286 -4.67 5.51 -19.56
CA TYR A 286 -5.73 6.40 -19.04
C TYR A 286 -6.10 7.56 -19.98
N GLY A 287 -5.29 7.83 -21.01
CA GLY A 287 -5.48 8.90 -21.99
C GLY A 287 -4.97 10.27 -21.55
N GLU A 288 -4.52 10.41 -20.31
CA GLU A 288 -4.00 11.65 -19.71
C GLU A 288 -3.11 11.35 -18.50
N GLU A 289 -2.37 12.36 -18.04
CA GLU A 289 -1.59 12.28 -16.79
C GLU A 289 -2.51 12.01 -15.59
N GLN A 290 -2.04 11.23 -14.62
CA GLN A 290 -2.86 10.80 -13.50
C GLN A 290 -2.39 11.44 -12.18
N LYS A 291 -3.36 11.77 -11.31
CA LYS A 291 -3.13 12.35 -9.99
C LYS A 291 -3.96 11.62 -8.96
N VAL A 292 -3.28 10.93 -8.05
CA VAL A 292 -3.93 10.24 -6.93
C VAL A 292 -3.68 11.06 -5.67
N PHE A 293 -4.67 11.21 -4.82
CA PHE A 293 -4.62 12.17 -3.71
C PHE A 293 -5.26 11.63 -2.44
N ARG A 294 -4.77 12.08 -1.29
CA ARG A 294 -5.23 11.63 0.02
C ARG A 294 -6.68 12.03 0.27
N ILE A 295 -7.51 11.08 0.72
CA ILE A 295 -8.85 11.41 1.23
C ILE A 295 -8.73 11.92 2.66
N ASN A 296 -9.30 13.09 2.95
CA ASN A 296 -9.48 13.54 4.33
C ASN A 296 -10.61 12.72 4.98
N GLU A 297 -10.29 11.82 5.91
CA GLU A 297 -11.29 11.00 6.62
C GLU A 297 -12.21 11.82 7.56
N ASN A 298 -11.97 13.12 7.70
CA ASN A 298 -12.67 14.02 8.61
C ASN A 298 -13.76 14.91 7.96
N GLU A 299 -14.07 14.71 6.67
CA GLU A 299 -15.16 15.40 5.95
C GLU A 299 -16.33 14.48 5.61
#